data_AF-A0A800AGR7-F1
#
_entry.id   AF-A0A800AGR7-F1
#
_cell.length_a   1.000
_cell.length_b   1.000
_cell.length_c   1.000
_cell.angle_alpha   90.00
_cell.angle_beta   90.00
_cell.angle_gamma   90.00
#
_symmetry.space_group_name_H-M   'P 1'
#
loop_
_entity.id
_entity.type
_entity.pdbx_description
1 polymer ?
#
loop_
_entity_poly.entity_id
_entity_poly.type
_entity_poly.pdbx_seq_one_letter_code
_entity_poly.pdbx_strand_id
1 'polypeptide(L)'
;MLITGDKKKDKKLWQDVKWSREHSQELHDNYERMWVAIYDQQVVASDKKPRMVEKIALEKTGVSRKELYIIYVEDSKALYRQAEF
;
A
#
# COMPACT_ATOMS: atom_id res chain seq x y z
N MET A 1 -19.83 19.83 16.01
CA MET A 1 -18.36 19.85 15.87
C MET A 1 -17.87 18.48 15.42
N LEU A 2 -17.66 18.26 14.12
CA LEU A 2 -16.97 17.07 13.57
C LEU A 2 -16.38 17.42 12.19
N ILE A 3 -15.25 18.15 12.15
CA ILE A 3 -14.54 18.44 10.87
C ILE A 3 -13.04 18.13 10.98
N THR A 4 -12.60 17.55 12.11
CA THR A 4 -11.19 17.28 12.40
C THR A 4 -10.79 15.83 12.08
N GLY A 5 -11.76 14.92 11.97
CA GLY A 5 -11.52 13.49 11.72
C GLY A 5 -11.00 13.22 10.32
N ASP A 6 -11.65 13.76 9.29
CA ASP A 6 -11.30 13.54 7.88
C ASP A 6 -9.91 14.07 7.51
N LYS A 7 -9.53 15.25 8.00
CA LYS A 7 -8.19 15.82 7.74
C LYS A 7 -7.05 14.97 8.30
N LYS A 8 -7.27 14.31 9.46
CA LYS A 8 -6.27 13.43 10.06
C LYS A 8 -6.12 12.13 9.28
N LYS A 9 -7.22 11.57 8.76
CA LYS A 9 -7.21 10.36 7.93
C LYS A 9 -6.47 10.59 6.62
N ASP A 10 -6.75 11.72 5.97
CA ASP A 10 -6.08 12.11 4.72
C ASP A 10 -4.57 12.23 4.92
N LYS A 11 -4.14 12.91 6.00
CA LYS A 11 -2.72 13.05 6.34
C LYS A 11 -2.02 11.71 6.58
N LYS A 12 -2.66 10.75 7.26
CA LYS A 12 -2.09 9.40 7.47
C LYS A 12 -1.91 8.66 6.15
N LEU A 13 -2.94 8.66 5.30
CA LEU A 13 -2.86 8.01 4.00
C LEU A 13 -1.73 8.60 3.14
N TRP A 14 -1.55 9.92 3.16
CA TRP A 14 -0.43 10.58 2.49
C TRP A 14 0.94 10.17 3.05
N GLN A 15 1.05 9.89 4.34
CA GLN A 15 2.29 9.37 4.94
C GLN A 15 2.57 7.95 4.47
N ASP A 16 1.55 7.09 4.39
CA ASP A 16 1.69 5.73 3.88
C ASP A 16 2.12 5.72 2.40
N VAL A 17 1.60 6.64 1.59
CA VAL A 17 2.01 6.85 0.19
C VAL A 17 3.47 7.32 0.11
N LYS A 18 3.89 8.26 0.97
CA LYS A 18 5.27 8.77 0.97
C LYS A 18 6.24 7.65 1.35
N TRP A 19 5.91 6.93 2.43
CA TRP A 19 6.69 5.80 2.92
C TRP A 19 6.88 4.72 1.86
N SER A 20 5.82 4.35 1.13
CA SER A 20 5.93 3.32 0.08
C SER A 20 6.90 3.70 -1.04
N ARG A 21 7.06 5.00 -1.33
CA ARG A 21 8.01 5.48 -2.34
C ARG A 21 9.45 5.40 -1.82
N GLU A 22 9.66 5.81 -0.57
CA GLU A 22 10.95 5.74 0.11
C GLU A 22 11.42 4.28 0.32
N HIS A 23 10.48 3.36 0.49
CA HIS A 23 10.70 1.92 0.68
C HIS A 23 10.38 1.07 -0.57
N SER A 24 10.36 1.68 -1.75
CA SER A 24 9.96 0.99 -2.99
C SER A 24 10.84 -0.22 -3.32
N GLN A 25 12.15 -0.13 -3.08
CA GLN A 25 13.10 -1.23 -3.26
C GLN A 25 12.73 -2.42 -2.35
N GLU A 26 12.56 -2.18 -1.05
CA GLU A 26 12.14 -3.21 -0.08
C GLU A 26 10.81 -3.86 -0.48
N LEU A 27 9.86 -3.06 -0.98
CA LEU A 27 8.57 -3.56 -1.43
C LEU A 27 8.71 -4.49 -2.64
N HIS A 28 9.53 -4.11 -3.63
CA HIS A 28 9.83 -4.96 -4.78
C HIS A 28 10.54 -6.25 -4.38
N ASP A 29 11.57 -6.17 -3.54
CA ASP A 29 12.35 -7.35 -3.12
C ASP A 29 11.51 -8.40 -2.37
N ASN A 30 10.51 -7.97 -1.59
CA ASN A 30 9.73 -8.87 -0.73
C ASN A 30 8.33 -9.21 -1.23
N TYR A 31 7.73 -8.34 -2.07
CA TYR A 31 6.31 -8.43 -2.43
C TYR A 31 6.07 -8.31 -3.94
N GLU A 32 7.07 -8.60 -4.78
CA GLU A 32 6.92 -8.62 -6.24
C GLU A 32 5.68 -9.42 -6.68
N ARG A 33 4.89 -8.83 -7.60
CA ARG A 33 3.65 -9.38 -8.15
C ARG A 33 2.58 -9.66 -7.09
N MET A 34 2.59 -8.91 -6.00
CA MET A 34 1.57 -8.99 -4.95
C MET A 34 0.88 -7.64 -4.75
N TRP A 35 -0.34 -7.72 -4.25
CA TRP A 35 -1.01 -6.59 -3.64
C TRP A 35 -0.48 -6.45 -2.22
N VAL A 36 -0.24 -5.21 -1.79
CA VAL A 36 0.30 -4.88 -0.47
C VAL A 36 -0.56 -3.78 0.13
N ALA A 37 -1.04 -4.00 1.36
CA ALA A 37 -1.66 -2.97 2.18
C ALA A 37 -0.64 -2.38 3.15
N ILE A 38 -0.55 -1.06 3.12
CA ILE A 38 0.28 -0.25 4.00
C ILE A 38 -0.66 0.55 4.90
N TYR A 39 -0.37 0.53 6.19
CA TYR A 39 -1.07 1.32 7.19
C TYR A 39 -0.10 1.70 8.31
N ASP A 40 -0.10 2.98 8.69
CA ASP A 40 0.83 3.53 9.69
C ASP A 40 2.30 3.24 9.33
N GLN A 41 2.62 3.41 8.04
CA GLN A 41 3.96 3.23 7.45
C GLN A 41 4.50 1.81 7.60
N GLN A 42 3.62 0.81 7.64
CA GLN A 42 3.99 -0.60 7.72
C GLN A 42 3.15 -1.46 6.80
N VAL A 43 3.76 -2.51 6.25
CA VAL A 43 3.03 -3.53 5.51
C VAL A 43 2.22 -4.38 6.48
N VAL A 44 0.90 -4.23 6.44
CA VAL A 44 -0.02 -4.97 7.32
C VAL A 44 -0.56 -6.24 6.66
N ALA A 45 -0.65 -6.27 5.33
CA ALA A 45 -1.07 -7.45 4.59
C ALA A 45 -0.48 -7.48 3.18
N SER A 46 -0.28 -8.68 2.65
CA SER A 46 0.06 -8.91 1.25
C SER A 46 -0.57 -10.21 0.74
N ASP A 47 -1.00 -10.22 -0.52
CA ASP A 47 -1.60 -11.38 -1.18
C ASP A 47 -1.63 -11.16 -2.71
N LYS A 48 -1.80 -12.23 -3.49
CA LYS A 48 -1.99 -12.12 -4.94
C LYS A 48 -3.35 -11.55 -5.33
N LYS A 49 -4.33 -11.55 -4.42
CA LYS A 49 -5.69 -11.05 -4.66
C LYS A 49 -5.96 -9.81 -3.80
N PRO A 50 -6.41 -8.68 -4.39
CA PRO A 50 -6.65 -7.46 -3.62
C PRO A 50 -7.70 -7.67 -2.52
N ARG A 51 -8.77 -8.43 -2.82
CA ARG A 51 -9.82 -8.76 -1.83
C ARG A 51 -9.29 -9.51 -0.60
N MET A 52 -8.25 -10.33 -0.76
CA MET A 52 -7.63 -11.03 0.36
C MET A 52 -6.82 -10.07 1.21
N VAL A 53 -6.06 -9.17 0.57
CA VAL A 53 -5.32 -8.11 1.27
C VAL A 53 -6.26 -7.22 2.08
N GLU A 54 -7.39 -6.81 1.50
CA GLU A 54 -8.41 -6.00 2.20
C GLU A 54 -8.95 -6.73 3.43
N LYS A 55 -9.28 -8.01 3.29
CA LYS A 55 -9.78 -8.85 4.39
C LYS A 55 -8.74 -8.97 5.51
N ILE A 56 -7.51 -9.35 5.17
CA ILE A 56 -6.42 -9.56 6.15
C ILE A 56 -6.07 -8.25 6.84
N ALA A 57 -6.01 -7.14 6.10
CA ALA A 57 -5.70 -5.84 6.67
C ALA A 57 -6.80 -5.38 7.64
N LEU A 58 -8.08 -5.57 7.30
CA LEU A 58 -9.20 -5.30 8.20
C LEU A 58 -9.12 -6.16 9.46
N GLU A 59 -8.87 -7.47 9.33
CA GLU A 59 -8.74 -8.39 10.47
C GLU A 59 -7.60 -8.01 11.41
N LYS A 60 -6.47 -7.51 10.88
CA LYS A 60 -5.30 -7.15 11.69
C LYS A 60 -5.38 -5.76 12.32
N THR A 61 -5.96 -4.78 11.61
CA THR A 61 -5.88 -3.36 12.01
C THR A 61 -7.22 -2.82 12.51
N GLY A 62 -8.33 -3.48 12.19
CA GLY A 62 -9.68 -2.95 12.42
C GLY A 62 -10.05 -1.80 11.48
N VAL A 63 -9.21 -1.50 10.48
CA VAL A 63 -9.35 -0.34 9.60
C VAL A 63 -10.04 -0.72 8.30
N SER A 64 -10.98 0.11 7.87
CA SER A 64 -11.70 -0.08 6.60
C SER A 64 -10.83 0.28 5.39
N ARG A 65 -11.11 -0.35 4.24
CA ARG A 65 -10.42 -0.13 2.95
C ARG A 65 -10.11 1.33 2.61
N LYS A 66 -11.02 2.26 2.92
CA LYS A 66 -10.89 3.70 2.59
C LYS A 66 -9.71 4.39 3.28
N GLU A 67 -9.21 3.78 4.35
CA GLU A 67 -8.10 4.30 5.15
C GLU A 67 -6.81 3.51 4.93
N LEU A 68 -6.83 2.48 4.07
CA LEU A 68 -5.68 1.67 3.72
C LEU A 68 -5.09 2.12 2.39
N TYR A 69 -3.78 2.35 2.37
CA TYR A 69 -3.07 2.48 1.12
C TYR A 69 -2.77 1.08 0.58
N ILE A 70 -3.37 0.71 -0.56
CA ILE A 70 -3.11 -0.60 -1.18
C ILE A 70 -2.56 -0.38 -2.58
N ILE A 71 -1.42 -0.99 -2.84
CA ILE A 71 -0.71 -0.94 -4.12
C ILE A 71 -0.49 -2.35 -4.65
N TYR A 72 -0.33 -2.44 -5.95
CA TYR A 72 0.23 -3.62 -6.58
C TYR A 72 1.71 -3.36 -6.85
N VAL A 73 2.56 -4.24 -6.33
CA VAL A 73 4.00 -4.17 -6.56
C VAL A 73 4.29 -4.90 -7.86
N GLU A 74 4.63 -4.12 -8.89
CA GLU A 74 4.91 -4.65 -10.23
C GLU A 74 6.22 -5.45 -10.27
N ASP A 75 6.39 -6.22 -11.34
CA ASP A 75 7.66 -6.88 -11.64
C ASP A 75 8.64 -5.85 -12.20
N SER A 76 9.82 -5.71 -11.58
CA SER A 76 10.79 -4.68 -11.99
C SER A 76 11.32 -4.88 -13.42
N LYS A 77 11.17 -6.08 -14.02
CA LYS A 77 11.54 -6.32 -15.44
C LYS A 77 10.50 -5.77 -16.42
N ALA A 78 9.34 -5.31 -15.96
CA ALA A 78 8.33 -4.69 -16.81
C ALA A 78 8.66 -3.23 -17.17
N LEU A 79 9.44 -2.51 -16.35
CA LEU A 79 9.76 -1.09 -16.57
C LEU A 79 10.99 -0.88 -17.47
N TYR A 80 11.92 -1.84 -17.53
CA TYR A 80 13.12 -1.73 -18.38
C TYR A 80 12.85 -1.89 -19.88
N ARG A 81 11.64 -2.31 -20.30
CA ARG A 81 11.33 -2.53 -21.73
C ARG A 81 10.87 -1.27 -22.48
N GLN A 82 10.77 -0.11 -21.82
CA GLN A 82 10.31 1.16 -22.43
C GLN A 82 11.44 2.18 -22.68
N ALA A 83 12.69 1.88 -22.31
CA ALA A 83 13.82 2.81 -22.47
C ALA A 83 14.80 2.43 -23.60
N GLU A 84 14.49 1.41 -24.40
CA GLU A 84 15.28 1.04 -25.58
C GLU A 84 14.45 1.30 -26.85
N PHE A 85 14.54 2.52 -27.37
CA PHE A 85 14.21 2.87 -28.76
C PHE A 85 15.29 3.79 -29.31
#